data_AF-A0A380CPW2-F1
#
_entry.id   AF-A0A380CPW2-F1
#
_cell.length_a   1.000
_cell.length_b   1.000
_cell.length_c   1.000
_cell.angle_alpha   90.00
_cell.angle_beta   90.00
_cell.angle_gamma   90.00
#
_symmetry.space_group_name_H-M   'P 1'
#
loop_
_entity.id
_entity.type
_entity.pdbx_description
1 polymer ?
#
loop_
_entity_poly.entity_id
_entity_poly.type
_entity_poly.pdbx_seq_one_letter_code
_entity_poly.pdbx_strand_id
1 'polypeptide(L)'
;MGTERTLRTCEKGHTFYKSSTCPTCPVCNKKKGTDTGFLTYLSNPARNSLLYHGIDTLEALSAYTRKEILNLHGIGKASIPTLEKLLAGQGLSFRSEQSVQKD
;
A
#
# COMPACT_ATOMS: atom_id res chain seq x y z
N MET A 1 -16.50 -2.49 30.79
CA MET A 1 -15.23 -2.59 31.54
C MET A 1 -14.07 -2.24 30.63
N GLY A 2 -13.39 -1.12 30.87
CA GLY A 2 -12.20 -0.74 30.11
C GLY A 2 -11.00 -1.58 30.57
N THR A 3 -10.30 -2.22 29.65
CA THR A 3 -9.10 -3.00 29.95
C THR A 3 -7.96 -2.06 30.34
N GLU A 4 -7.34 -2.31 31.49
CA GLU A 4 -6.21 -1.51 32.00
C GLU A 4 -5.04 -1.54 31.01
N ARG A 5 -4.46 -0.36 30.73
CA ARG A 5 -3.36 -0.24 29.77
C ARG A 5 -2.04 -0.46 30.49
N THR A 6 -1.26 -1.42 30.01
CA THR A 6 0.08 -1.72 30.54
C THR A 6 1.15 -1.02 29.73
N LEU A 7 2.17 -0.48 30.41
CA LEU A 7 3.36 0.08 29.77
C LEU A 7 4.28 -1.05 29.29
N ARG A 8 4.73 -0.96 28.03
CA ARG A 8 5.60 -1.96 27.40
C ARG A 8 6.67 -1.27 26.57
N THR A 9 7.82 -1.92 26.43
CA THR A 9 8.91 -1.48 25.55
C THR A 9 9.21 -2.59 24.53
N CYS A 10 9.30 -2.25 23.24
CA CYS A 10 9.65 -3.23 22.20
C CYS A 10 11.17 -3.37 22.03
N GLU A 11 11.60 -4.36 21.24
CA GLU A 11 13.01 -4.61 20.91
C GLU A 11 13.72 -3.42 20.24
N LYS A 12 12.96 -2.54 19.57
CA LYS A 12 13.48 -1.28 18.99
C LYS A 12 13.50 -0.11 19.97
N GLY A 13 13.25 -0.35 21.27
CA GLY A 13 13.28 0.66 22.33
C GLY A 13 12.06 1.59 22.40
N HIS A 14 10.98 1.32 21.66
CA HIS A 14 9.78 2.16 21.74
C HIS A 14 8.93 1.79 22.96
N THR A 15 8.65 2.77 23.80
CA THR A 15 7.75 2.66 24.96
C THR A 15 6.32 3.03 24.58
N PHE A 16 5.34 2.18 24.92
CA PHE A 16 3.93 2.38 24.57
C PHE A 16 2.97 1.74 25.57
N TYR A 17 1.74 2.25 25.64
CA TYR A 17 0.66 1.72 26.47
C TYR A 17 -0.34 0.92 25.64
N LYS A 18 -0.71 -0.30 26.08
CA LYS A 18 -1.71 -1.13 25.39
C LYS A 18 -2.54 -1.94 26.38
N SER A 19 -3.83 -2.03 26.10
CA SER A 19 -4.75 -2.86 26.88
C SER A 19 -4.94 -4.26 26.28
N SER A 20 -4.65 -4.45 24.99
CA SER A 20 -4.64 -5.75 24.34
C SER A 20 -3.37 -6.53 24.66
N THR A 21 -3.48 -7.86 24.73
CA THR A 21 -2.35 -8.79 24.96
C THR A 21 -1.41 -8.92 23.77
N CYS A 22 -1.87 -8.58 22.55
CA CYS A 22 -1.09 -8.65 21.32
C CYS A 22 0.31 -7.97 21.46
N PRO A 23 1.43 -8.70 21.21
CA PRO A 23 2.79 -8.21 21.43
C PRO A 23 3.24 -7.15 20.41
N THR A 24 2.41 -6.86 19.40
CA THR A 24 2.74 -5.87 18.37
C THR A 24 2.87 -4.48 18.95
N CYS A 25 4.07 -3.90 18.75
CA CYS A 25 4.38 -2.51 19.05
C CYS A 25 3.63 -1.57 18.07
N PRO A 26 2.75 -0.69 18.56
CA PRO A 26 1.98 0.23 17.70
C PRO A 26 2.88 1.24 16.99
N VAL A 27 3.98 1.65 17.60
CA VAL A 27 4.95 2.58 16.99
C VAL A 27 5.69 1.90 15.83
N CYS A 28 6.22 0.70 16.03
CA CYS A 28 6.85 -0.07 14.96
C CYS A 28 5.86 -0.38 13.84
N ASN A 29 4.62 -0.73 14.18
CA ASN A 29 3.57 -1.00 13.19
C ASN A 29 3.23 0.24 12.36
N LYS A 30 3.20 1.43 12.98
CA LYS A 30 3.00 2.70 12.29
C LYS A 30 4.17 3.06 11.36
N LYS A 31 5.40 2.70 11.77
CA LYS A 31 6.64 2.92 10.99
C LYS A 31 6.92 1.84 9.92
N LYS A 32 6.14 0.76 9.85
CA LYS A 32 6.30 -0.30 8.83
C LYS A 32 5.91 0.16 7.41
N GLY A 33 5.29 1.33 7.26
CA GLY A 33 5.17 1.96 5.95
C GLY A 33 6.52 2.52 5.54
N THR A 34 7.31 1.75 4.81
CA THR A 34 8.40 2.32 4.01
C THR A 34 7.76 3.32 3.05
N ASP A 35 8.07 4.60 3.24
CA ASP A 35 7.69 5.68 2.35
C ASP A 35 8.26 5.37 0.96
N THR A 36 7.45 4.75 0.12
CA THR A 36 7.90 4.16 -1.16
C THR A 36 7.19 4.92 -2.28
N GLY A 37 7.68 6.13 -2.52
CA GLY A 37 7.32 6.95 -3.68
C GLY A 37 5.81 7.14 -3.86
N PHE A 38 5.29 6.69 -5.01
CA PHE A 38 3.90 6.92 -5.41
C PHE A 38 2.87 6.20 -4.51
N LEU A 39 3.29 5.19 -3.75
CA LEU A 39 2.43 4.44 -2.84
C LEU A 39 2.00 5.26 -1.62
N THR A 40 2.67 6.38 -1.33
CA THR A 40 2.34 7.30 -0.23
C THR A 40 1.02 8.05 -0.49
N TYR A 41 0.61 8.18 -1.75
CA TYR A 41 -0.65 8.80 -2.17
C TYR A 41 -1.86 7.85 -2.05
N LEU A 42 -1.64 6.60 -1.63
CA LEU A 42 -2.66 5.57 -1.57
C LEU A 42 -3.04 5.24 -0.13
N SER A 43 -4.28 4.79 0.04
CA SER A 43 -4.73 4.25 1.32
C SER A 43 -3.95 2.98 1.67
N ASN A 44 -3.86 2.66 2.97
CA ASN A 44 -3.22 1.43 3.44
C ASN A 44 -3.66 0.15 2.68
N PRO A 45 -4.96 -0.10 2.41
CA PRO A 45 -5.35 -1.30 1.65
C PRO A 45 -4.84 -1.29 0.20
N ALA A 46 -4.91 -0.15 -0.50
CA ALA A 46 -4.45 -0.04 -1.88
C ALA A 46 -2.92 -0.21 -1.98
N ARG A 47 -2.16 0.46 -1.10
CA ARG A 47 -0.70 0.31 -1.02
C ARG A 47 -0.30 -1.15 -0.77
N ASN A 48 -0.91 -1.78 0.24
CA ASN A 48 -0.56 -3.15 0.60
C ASN A 48 -0.89 -4.13 -0.53
N SER A 49 -1.98 -3.89 -1.25
CA SER A 49 -2.36 -4.68 -2.43
C SER A 49 -1.31 -4.58 -3.52
N LEU A 50 -0.90 -3.37 -3.91
CA LEU A 50 0.13 -3.16 -4.92
C LEU A 50 1.48 -3.81 -4.52
N LEU A 51 1.94 -3.60 -3.28
CA LEU A 51 3.17 -4.21 -2.78
C LEU A 51 3.10 -5.74 -2.76
N TYR A 52 1.97 -6.32 -2.38
CA TYR A 52 1.76 -7.77 -2.40
C TYR A 52 1.87 -8.34 -3.83
N HIS A 53 1.45 -7.57 -4.83
CA HIS A 53 1.58 -7.91 -6.25
C HIS A 53 2.93 -7.51 -6.86
N GLY A 54 3.89 -7.00 -6.07
CA GLY A 54 5.20 -6.57 -6.57
C GLY A 54 5.17 -5.27 -7.37
N ILE A 55 4.14 -4.44 -7.18
CA ILE A 55 3.95 -3.17 -7.87
C ILE A 55 4.43 -2.04 -6.95
N ASP A 56 5.74 -1.84 -6.88
CA ASP A 56 6.36 -0.79 -6.07
C ASP A 56 6.90 0.41 -6.86
N THR A 57 6.85 0.35 -8.20
CA THR A 57 7.21 1.44 -9.12
C THR A 57 6.07 1.81 -10.08
N LEU A 58 6.14 3.02 -10.65
CA LEU A 58 5.19 3.45 -11.69
C LEU A 58 5.40 2.69 -13.00
N GLU A 59 6.63 2.27 -13.32
CA GLU A 59 6.88 1.39 -14.46
C GLU A 59 6.20 0.03 -14.27
N ALA A 60 6.35 -0.61 -13.10
CA ALA A 60 5.66 -1.87 -12.80
C ALA A 60 4.14 -1.70 -12.91
N LEU A 61 3.60 -0.60 -12.39
CA LEU A 61 2.18 -0.28 -12.50
C LEU A 61 1.72 -0.12 -13.97
N SER A 62 2.55 0.49 -14.82
CA SER A 62 2.23 0.72 -16.24
C SER A 62 2.11 -0.57 -17.06
N ALA A 63 2.69 -1.69 -16.57
CA ALA A 63 2.57 -3.00 -17.21
C ALA A 63 1.18 -3.63 -17.06
N TYR A 64 0.35 -3.13 -16.14
CA TYR A 64 -1.00 -3.62 -15.91
C TYR A 64 -2.05 -2.76 -16.61
N THR A 65 -3.17 -3.37 -16.96
CA THR A 65 -4.34 -2.61 -17.40
C THR A 65 -5.10 -2.04 -16.21
N ARG A 66 -5.89 -0.99 -16.49
CA ARG A 66 -6.80 -0.40 -15.50
C ARG A 66 -7.73 -1.43 -14.86
N LYS A 67 -8.16 -2.43 -15.64
CA LYS A 67 -9.07 -3.49 -15.20
C LYS A 67 -8.37 -4.48 -14.27
N GLU A 68 -7.13 -4.87 -14.59
CA GLU A 68 -6.32 -5.73 -13.72
C GLU A 68 -6.08 -5.07 -12.37
N ILE A 69 -5.71 -3.79 -12.35
CA ILE A 69 -5.51 -3.03 -11.11
C ILE A 69 -6.80 -2.89 -10.30
N LEU A 70 -7.93 -2.67 -10.95
CA LEU A 70 -9.22 -2.56 -10.26
C LEU A 70 -9.71 -3.90 -9.68
N ASN A 71 -9.25 -5.02 -10.22
CA ASN A 71 -9.56 -6.35 -9.70
C ASN A 71 -8.73 -6.72 -8.46
N LEU A 72 -7.67 -5.96 -8.13
CA LEU A 72 -6.86 -6.21 -6.96
C LEU A 72 -7.63 -5.89 -5.68
N HIS A 73 -7.63 -6.83 -4.73
CA HIS A 73 -8.32 -6.66 -3.46
C HIS A 73 -7.75 -5.47 -2.69
N GLY A 74 -8.60 -4.50 -2.33
CA GLY A 74 -8.20 -3.29 -1.61
C GLY A 74 -7.96 -2.06 -2.49
N ILE A 75 -8.02 -2.18 -3.82
CA ILE A 75 -8.01 -1.05 -4.75
C ILE A 75 -9.42 -0.71 -5.20
N GLY A 76 -9.89 0.49 -4.85
CA GLY A 76 -11.21 0.98 -5.23
C GLY A 76 -11.17 1.87 -6.47
N LYS A 77 -12.36 2.13 -7.05
CA LYS A 77 -12.54 3.09 -8.15
C LYS A 77 -11.97 4.49 -7.83
N ALA A 78 -11.96 4.88 -6.56
CA ALA A 78 -11.41 6.14 -6.08
C ALA A 78 -9.86 6.22 -6.15
N SER A 79 -9.17 5.09 -6.14
CA SER A 79 -7.70 5.04 -6.24
C SER A 79 -7.21 5.20 -7.68
N ILE A 80 -8.02 4.75 -8.65
CA ILE A 80 -7.67 4.78 -10.08
C ILE A 80 -7.31 6.19 -10.60
N PRO A 81 -8.09 7.26 -10.40
CA PRO A 81 -7.72 8.58 -10.92
C PRO A 81 -6.42 9.13 -10.32
N THR A 82 -6.08 8.72 -9.08
CA THR A 82 -4.79 9.07 -8.47
C THR A 82 -3.65 8.33 -9.19
N LEU A 83 -3.81 7.03 -9.44
CA LEU A 83 -2.82 6.23 -10.18
C LEU A 83 -2.62 6.75 -11.61
N GLU A 84 -3.69 7.10 -12.32
CA GLU A 84 -3.64 7.68 -13.67
C GLU A 84 -2.84 8.99 -13.69
N LYS A 85 -3.07 9.88 -12.71
CA LYS A 85 -2.30 11.13 -12.58
C LYS A 85 -0.83 10.89 -12.28
N LEU A 86 -0.51 9.93 -11.42
CA LEU A 86 0.87 9.60 -11.06
C LEU A 86 1.63 9.02 -12.25
N LEU A 87 1.00 8.13 -13.02
CA LEU A 87 1.55 7.60 -14.28
C LEU A 87 1.76 8.73 -15.30
N ALA A 88 0.77 9.58 -15.52
CA ALA A 88 0.85 10.69 -16.46
C ALA A 88 1.97 11.68 -16.11
N GLY A 89 2.24 11.90 -14.81
CA GLY A 89 3.35 12.71 -14.34
C GLY A 89 4.74 12.15 -14.69
N GLN A 90 4.83 10.90 -15.14
CA GLN A 90 6.04 10.26 -15.68
C GLN A 90 5.95 9.98 -17.19
N GLY A 91 4.91 10.48 -17.87
CA GLY A 91 4.65 10.13 -19.28
C GLY A 91 4.23 8.67 -19.48
N LEU A 92 3.86 7.98 -18.41
CA LEU A 92 3.37 6.60 -18.44
C LEU A 92 1.83 6.57 -18.50
N SER A 93 1.30 5.40 -18.80
CA SER A 93 -0.13 5.11 -18.77
C SER A 93 -0.34 3.63 -18.44
N PHE A 94 -1.55 3.25 -18.03
CA PHE A 94 -1.88 1.83 -17.92
C PHE A 94 -1.72 1.15 -19.29
N ARG A 95 -1.34 -0.13 -19.26
CA ARG A 95 -1.33 -0.98 -20.44
C ARG A 95 -2.73 -0.95 -21.08
N SER A 96 -2.76 -0.80 -22.40
CA SER A 96 -4.01 -0.90 -23.15
C SER A 96 -4.49 -2.36 -23.18
N GLU A 97 -5.81 -2.58 -23.18
CA GLU A 97 -6.40 -3.93 -23.22
C GLU A 97 -6.03 -4.71 -24.50
N GLN A 98 -5.42 -4.07 -25.48
CA GLN A 98 -5.07 -4.64 -26.79
C GLN A 98 -3.58 -5.03 -26.92
N SER A 99 -2.74 -4.71 -25.93
CA SER A 99 -1.33 -5.07 -25.92
C SER A 99 -1.11 -6.47 -25.33
N VAL A 100 -1.74 -7.48 -25.91
CA VAL A 100 -1.34 -8.89 -25.73
C VAL A 100 -0.56 -9.27 -26.98
N GLN A 101 0.72 -8.92 -27.02
CA GLN A 101 1.67 -9.58 -27.91
C GLN A 101 2.16 -10.82 -27.18
N LYS A 102 1.63 -11.94 -27.65
CA LYS A 102 1.99 -13.32 -27.39
C LYS A 102 3.39 -13.55 -28.01
N ASP A 103 4.37 -13.89 -27.18
CA ASP A 103 5.53 -14.67 -27.59
C ASP A 103 5.30 -16.14 -27.20
#